data_AF-A0AAV5NXR3-F1
#
_entry.id   AF-A0AAV5NXR3-F1
#
_cell.length_a   1.000
_cell.length_b   1.000
_cell.length_c   1.000
_cell.angle_alpha   90.00
_cell.angle_beta   90.00
_cell.angle_gamma   90.00
#
_symmetry.space_group_name_H-M   'P 1'
#
loop_
_entity.id
_entity.type
_entity.pdbx_description
1 polymer ?
#
loop_
_entity_poly.entity_id
_entity_poly.type
_entity_poly.pdbx_seq_one_letter_code
_entity_poly.pdbx_strand_id
1 'polypeptide(L)' 'MEFLTNPWVIITIVLAVVIGNIAALKYTAKMKFTPSKRESDLDRLNELDKKAHEKDK' A
#
# COMPACT_ATOMS: atom_id res chain seq x y z
N MET A 1 25.97 32.48 5.19
CA MET A 1 26.74 31.21 5.24
C MET A 1 26.50 30.43 6.52
N GLU A 2 26.16 31.07 7.64
CA GLU A 2 25.93 30.40 8.94
C GLU A 2 24.59 29.66 9.04
N PHE A 3 23.63 29.96 8.15
CA PHE A 3 22.30 29.34 8.17
C PHE A 3 22.29 27.92 7.58
N LEU A 4 23.12 27.64 6.57
CA LEU A 4 23.23 26.30 5.97
C LEU A 4 24.12 25.35 6.80
N THR A 5 25.10 25.88 7.53
CA THR A 5 26.00 25.10 8.40
C THR A 5 25.53 25.04 9.87
N ASN A 6 24.30 25.46 10.16
CA ASN A 6 23.74 25.34 11.49
C ASN A 6 23.38 23.86 11.75
N PRO A 7 23.90 23.23 12.83
CA PRO A 7 23.65 21.81 13.12
C PRO A 7 22.16 21.45 13.18
N TRP A 8 21.32 22.38 13.63
CA TRP A 8 19.86 22.19 13.65
C TRP A 8 19.23 22.04 12.25
N VAL A 9 19.72 22.82 11.29
CA VAL A 9 19.22 22.85 9.90
C VAL A 9 19.64 21.58 9.16
N ILE A 10 20.89 21.13 9.39
CA ILE A 10 21.40 19.89 8.81
C ILE A 10 20.55 18.69 9.26
N ILE A 11 20.20 18.61 10.55
CA ILE A 11 19.37 17.53 11.10
C ILE A 11 17.98 17.52 10.45
N THR A 12 17.36 18.68 10.25
CA THR A 12 16.03 18.77 9.62
C THR A 12 16.04 18.31 8.17
N ILE A 13 17.09 18.64 7.42
CA ILE A 13 17.27 18.18 6.04
C ILE A 13 17.44 16.66 6.00
N VAL A 14 18.27 16.09 6.87
CA VAL A 14 18.48 14.64 6.94
C VAL A 14 17.18 13.90 7.28
N LEU A 15 16.42 14.37 8.28
CA LEU A 15 15.12 13.81 8.62
C LEU A 15 14.12 13.90 7.47
N ALA A 16 14.09 15.03 6.74
CA ALA A 16 13.23 15.21 5.58
C ALA A 16 13.56 14.23 4.44
N VAL A 17 14.85 13.97 4.17
CA VAL A 17 15.28 13.00 3.15
C VAL A 17 14.95 11.56 3.58
N VAL A 18 15.14 11.22 4.86
CA VAL A 18 14.81 9.88 5.40
C VAL A 18 13.30 9.64 5.35
N ILE A 19 12.49 10.59 5.81
CA ILE A 19 11.03 10.49 5.76
C ILE A 19 10.53 10.53 4.31
N GLY A 20 11.14 11.33 3.43
CA GLY A 20 10.81 11.37 2.00
C GLY A 20 11.04 10.02 1.30
N ASN A 21 12.17 9.36 1.60
CA ASN A 21 12.45 8.01 1.10
C ASN A 21 11.50 6.96 1.68
N ILE A 22 11.21 7.00 2.98
CA ILE A 22 10.23 6.10 3.61
C ILE A 22 8.82 6.36 3.06
N ALA A 23 8.45 7.61 2.79
CA ALA A 23 7.17 7.98 2.22
C ALA A 23 7.04 7.50 0.78
N ALA A 24 8.10 7.57 -0.03
CA ALA A 24 8.14 6.99 -1.37
C ALA A 24 8.03 5.46 -1.34
N LEU A 25 8.70 4.81 -0.38
CA LEU A 25 8.57 3.37 -0.13
C LEU A 25 7.19 3.01 0.41
N LYS A 26 6.56 3.84 1.24
CA LYS A 26 5.18 3.65 1.75
C LYS A 26 4.14 3.88 0.67
N TYR A 27 4.38 4.82 -0.25
CA TYR A 27 3.56 5.00 -1.45
C TYR A 27 3.73 3.81 -2.41
N THR A 28 4.95 3.28 -2.55
CA THR A 28 5.23 2.08 -3.36
C THR A 28 4.70 0.81 -2.71
N ALA A 29 4.81 0.66 -1.40
CA ALA A 29 4.31 -0.48 -0.62
C ALA A 29 2.79 -0.41 -0.40
N LYS A 30 2.14 0.71 -0.74
CA LYS A 30 0.69 0.75 -0.96
C LYS A 30 0.28 0.14 -2.31
N MET A 31 1.17 -0.59 -2.98
CA MET A 31 0.76 -1.61 -3.95
C MET A 31 0.09 -2.78 -3.20
N LYS A 32 -1.24 -2.74 -3.13
CA LYS A 32 -2.10 -3.91 -2.86
C LYS A 32 -1.91 -4.63 -1.51
N PHE A 33 -1.98 -3.91 -0.39
CA PHE A 33 -2.59 -4.49 0.82
C PHE A 33 -4.03 -3.98 0.98
N THR A 34 -4.81 -4.05 -0.10
CA THR A 34 -6.26 -4.17 0.00
C THR A 34 -6.55 -5.67 -0.03
N PRO A 35 -6.70 -6.33 1.14
CA PRO A 35 -7.21 -7.70 1.18
C PRO A 35 -8.65 -7.81 0.63
N SER A 36 -9.36 -6.71 0.41
CA SER A 36 -10.79 -6.74 0.07
C SER A 36 -11.16 -7.18 -1.34
N LYS A 37 -10.22 -7.32 -2.31
CA LYS A 37 -10.58 -7.81 -3.66
C LYS A 37 -10.45 -9.32 -3.82
N ARG A 38 -9.41 -9.94 -3.26
CA ARG A 38 -9.19 -11.39 -3.45
C ARG A 38 -10.26 -12.25 -2.76
N GLU A 39 -10.78 -11.79 -1.63
CA GLU A 39 -11.89 -12.48 -0.94
C GLU A 39 -13.19 -12.39 -1.75
N SER A 40 -13.46 -11.25 -2.37
CA SER A 40 -14.65 -11.04 -3.22
C SER A 40 -14.66 -11.90 -4.49
N ASP A 41 -13.49 -12.17 -5.09
CA ASP A 41 -13.41 -13.00 -6.28
C ASP A 41 -13.65 -14.49 -5.92
N LEU A 42 -13.08 -14.97 -4.81
CA LEU A 42 -13.30 -16.34 -4.31
C LEU A 42 -14.77 -16.61 -3.95
N ASP A 43 -15.42 -15.66 -3.29
CA ASP A 43 -16.84 -15.78 -2.90
C ASP A 43 -17.75 -15.82 -4.13
N ARG A 44 -17.46 -14.99 -5.15
CA ARG A 44 -18.16 -15.00 -6.44
C ARG A 44 -18.02 -16.31 -7.21
N LEU A 45 -16.84 -16.92 -7.21
CA LEU A 45 -16.65 -18.21 -7.87
C LEU A 45 -17.47 -19.31 -7.19
N ASN A 46 -17.55 -19.28 -5.86
CA ASN A 46 -18.30 -20.28 -5.10
C ASN A 46 -19.82 -20.17 -5.35
N GLU A 47 -20.36 -18.96 -5.47
CA GLU A 47 -21.76 -18.75 -5.86
C GLU A 47 -22.07 -19.22 -7.29
N LEU A 48 -21.15 -19.01 -8.23
CA LEU A 48 -21.33 -19.44 -9.62
C LEU A 48 -21.34 -20.96 -9.75
N ASP A 49 -20.46 -21.65 -9.02
CA ASP A 49 -20.39 -23.12 -9.02
C ASP A 49 -21.66 -23.73 -8.43
N LYS A 50 -22.15 -23.18 -7.31
CA LYS A 50 -23.41 -23.61 -6.70
C LYS A 50 -24.60 -23.42 -7.64
N LYS A 51 -24.67 -22.29 -8.36
CA LYS A 51 -25.74 -22.02 -9.35
C LYS A 51 -25.66 -22.94 -10.57
N ALA A 52 -24.46 -23.28 -11.04
CA ALA A 52 -24.29 -24.23 -12.13
C ALA A 52 -24.78 -25.62 -11.70
N HIS A 53 -24.40 -26.05 -10.49
CA HIS A 53 -24.76 -27.37 -9.96
C HIS A 53 -26.25 -27.53 -9.61
N GLU A 54 -26.94 -26.42 -9.31
CA GLU A 54 -28.39 -26.40 -9.07
C GLU A 54 -29.20 -26.36 -10.38
N LYS A 55 -28.63 -25.81 -11.46
CA LYS A 55 -29.30 -25.72 -12.76
C LYS A 55 -29.24 -27.02 -13.58
N ASP A 56 -28.26 -27.87 -13.30
CA ASP A 56 -28.08 -29.20 -13.93
C ASP A 56 -28.83 -30.34 -13.19
N LYS A 57 -29.62 -30.02 -12.15
CA LYS A 57 -30.45 -30.96 -11.39
C LYS A 57 -31.93 -30.73 -11.65
#